data_AF-A0A1A6HW91-F1
#
_entry.id   AF-A0A1A6HW91-F1
#
_cell.length_a   1.000
_cell.length_b   1.000
_cell.length_c   1.000
_cell.angle_alpha   90.00
_cell.angle_beta   90.00
_cell.angle_gamma   90.00
#
_symmetry.space_group_name_H-M   'P 1'
#
loop_
_entity.id
_entity.type
_entity.pdbx_description
1 polymer ?
#
loop_
_entity_poly.entity_id
_entity_poly.type
_entity_poly.pdbx_seq_one_letter_code
_entity_poly.pdbx_strand_id
1 'polypeptide(L)'
;MEGAMQLLSREGHSVAHNSKRHYHDAFVAMSRMRQRGLLCDIVLHVAAKEIRAHKVVLASCNEMSESRQTHVTLHDIDPQALDQLVQFAYTAEIVVGEGNVQTLLPAASLLQLNGVRDACCKFLLSQLDPSNCLGIRGFADTHSCSDLLKAAHRYVLQHFVDVAKTEEFMLLPLKQVLELVSSDSLNVPSEEDVYRAVLSWVKHDVDTRRQHVPRLMKCVRLPLLSRDFLLGHVDAESLVRHHPDCKDLLIEALKFHLLPEQRGVLGTSRTRPRRCEGAGPVLFAVGGGSLFAIHGDCEAYDTRTDRWHVVASMSTRRARVGVAAIGNRLYAVGGYDGTSDLATVESYDPVTNIWQPEVSMGTRRSCLGVAALHGLLYAAGGYDGASCLNSAERYDPLTGTWTSIAAMSTRRRYVRVATLDGNLYAVGGYDSSSHLATVEKYEPQVNSWTPVASMLSRRSSAGVAVLEGALYVAGGNDGTSCLNSVERYSTKAGAWESVAPMNIRRSTHDLVAMDGWLYAVGGNDGSSSLNSIEKYNPRTNKWVAASCMFTRRSSVGVAVLELLNFPPPSSPTLSVSSTSL
;
A
#
# COMPACT_ATOMS: atom_id res chain seq x y z
N MET A 1 -59.35 8.37 16.59
CA MET A 1 -59.76 9.34 17.61
C MET A 1 -58.48 9.78 18.31
N GLU A 2 -57.90 10.89 17.91
CA GLU A 2 -56.95 11.66 18.74
C GLU A 2 -56.82 13.03 18.10
N GLY A 3 -57.30 14.03 18.84
CA GLY A 3 -57.47 15.39 18.37
C GLY A 3 -56.27 16.26 18.72
N ALA A 4 -56.05 17.26 17.89
CA ALA A 4 -55.37 18.47 18.29
C ALA A 4 -56.27 19.64 17.87
N MET A 5 -56.93 20.23 18.87
CA MET A 5 -57.68 21.47 18.72
C MET A 5 -56.66 22.60 18.86
N GLN A 6 -56.33 23.28 17.77
CA GLN A 6 -55.49 24.48 17.80
C GLN A 6 -56.31 25.67 17.30
N LEU A 7 -56.34 26.71 18.15
CA LEU A 7 -57.08 27.96 18.01
C LEU A 7 -56.87 28.63 16.65
N LEU A 8 -57.97 29.00 15.99
CA LEU A 8 -57.94 29.74 14.74
C LEU A 8 -58.47 31.15 14.94
N SER A 9 -57.54 32.10 14.96
CA SER A 9 -57.76 33.43 14.39
C SER A 9 -58.08 33.27 12.91
N ARG A 10 -59.08 34.01 12.43
CA ARG A 10 -59.43 34.14 11.01
C ARG A 10 -58.25 34.71 10.22
N GLU A 11 -57.60 33.87 9.44
CA GLU A 11 -57.04 34.14 8.11
C GLU A 11 -56.91 32.78 7.37
N GLY A 12 -57.05 32.77 6.04
CA GLY A 12 -57.53 31.62 5.24
C GLY A 12 -56.89 30.25 5.52
N HIS A 13 -57.72 29.26 5.83
CA HIS A 13 -57.31 27.86 6.02
C HIS A 13 -57.26 27.10 4.70
N SER A 14 -56.12 27.10 4.02
CA SER A 14 -55.86 26.11 2.97
C SER A 14 -55.38 24.80 3.59
N VAL A 15 -56.13 23.72 3.42
CA VAL A 15 -55.68 22.37 3.78
C VAL A 15 -55.10 21.71 2.52
N ALA A 16 -53.79 21.49 2.49
CA ALA A 16 -53.14 20.76 1.41
C ALA A 16 -53.19 19.25 1.66
N HIS A 17 -53.94 18.50 0.85
CA HIS A 17 -53.94 17.03 0.86
C HIS A 17 -52.92 16.50 -0.15
N ASN A 18 -51.87 15.82 0.32
CA ASN A 18 -50.87 15.17 -0.53
C ASN A 18 -50.94 13.65 -0.34
N SER A 19 -51.54 12.95 -1.32
CA SER A 19 -51.55 11.50 -1.35
C SER A 19 -50.26 10.96 -1.97
N LYS A 20 -49.30 10.60 -1.12
CA LYS A 20 -47.98 10.07 -1.55
C LYS A 20 -48.07 8.82 -2.42
N ARG A 21 -49.17 8.05 -2.35
CA ARG A 21 -49.38 6.82 -3.14
C ARG A 21 -50.03 7.05 -4.50
N HIS A 22 -50.66 8.21 -4.72
CA HIS A 22 -51.41 8.47 -5.96
C HIS A 22 -50.54 8.33 -7.22
N TYR A 23 -49.28 8.79 -7.15
CA TYR A 23 -48.33 8.67 -8.26
C TYR A 23 -48.01 7.21 -8.59
N HIS A 24 -47.78 6.36 -7.57
CA HIS A 24 -47.52 4.94 -7.75
C HIS A 24 -48.73 4.22 -8.37
N ASP A 25 -49.93 4.44 -7.82
CA ASP A 25 -51.16 3.81 -8.31
C ASP A 25 -51.47 4.22 -9.76
N ALA A 26 -51.16 5.46 -10.15
CA ALA A 26 -51.29 5.94 -11.52
C ALA A 26 -50.36 5.21 -12.49
N PHE A 27 -49.08 5.02 -12.14
CA PHE A 27 -48.12 4.26 -12.97
C PHE A 27 -48.48 2.78 -13.07
N VAL A 28 -48.98 2.17 -11.99
CA VAL A 28 -49.51 0.79 -12.01
C VAL A 28 -50.71 0.68 -12.95
N ALA A 29 -51.62 1.66 -12.94
CA ALA A 29 -52.76 1.69 -13.86
C ALA A 29 -52.29 1.84 -15.33
N MET A 30 -51.36 2.75 -15.61
CA MET A 30 -50.77 2.93 -16.94
C MET A 30 -50.05 1.66 -17.44
N SER A 31 -49.38 0.93 -16.55
CA SER A 31 -48.76 -0.38 -16.86
C SER A 31 -49.80 -1.41 -17.30
N ARG A 32 -50.93 -1.52 -16.59
CA ARG A 32 -52.05 -2.40 -16.98
C ARG A 32 -52.68 -1.98 -18.31
N MET A 33 -52.80 -0.68 -18.58
CA MET A 33 -53.30 -0.18 -19.85
C MET A 33 -52.39 -0.56 -21.01
N ARG A 34 -51.06 -0.44 -20.83
CA ARG A 34 -50.05 -0.89 -21.81
C ARG A 34 -50.21 -2.38 -22.14
N GLN A 35 -50.32 -3.24 -21.11
CA GLN A 35 -50.47 -4.69 -21.29
C GLN A 35 -51.73 -5.06 -22.10
N ARG A 36 -52.77 -4.23 -22.04
CA ARG A 36 -54.02 -4.39 -22.83
C ARG A 36 -53.99 -3.66 -24.17
N GLY A 37 -52.91 -2.95 -24.49
CA GLY A 37 -52.77 -2.15 -25.72
C GLY A 37 -53.68 -0.91 -25.76
N LEU A 38 -54.14 -0.42 -24.61
CA LEU A 38 -55.02 0.75 -24.51
C LEU A 38 -54.20 2.03 -24.42
N LEU A 39 -54.57 3.05 -25.20
CA LEU A 39 -53.94 4.38 -25.24
C LEU A 39 -52.43 4.40 -25.61
N CYS A 40 -51.88 3.29 -26.10
CA CYS A 40 -50.51 3.25 -26.62
C CYS A 40 -50.41 4.09 -27.91
N ASP A 41 -49.57 5.11 -27.89
CA ASP A 41 -49.37 6.10 -28.96
C ASP A 41 -47.99 5.97 -29.63
N ILE A 42 -47.20 4.97 -29.25
CA ILE A 42 -45.93 4.60 -29.88
C ILE A 42 -45.72 3.07 -29.93
N VAL A 43 -45.11 2.61 -31.02
CA VAL A 43 -44.65 1.23 -31.20
C VAL A 43 -43.15 1.22 -31.46
N LEU A 44 -42.40 0.52 -30.61
CA LEU A 44 -40.97 0.28 -30.76
C LEU A 44 -40.77 -1.05 -31.50
N HIS A 45 -40.09 -1.00 -32.64
CA HIS A 45 -39.72 -2.18 -33.42
C HIS A 45 -38.26 -2.53 -33.14
N VAL A 46 -38.00 -3.74 -32.63
CA VAL A 46 -36.65 -4.29 -32.45
C VAL A 46 -36.60 -5.69 -33.02
N ALA A 47 -35.75 -5.88 -34.04
CA ALA A 47 -35.70 -7.10 -34.83
C ALA A 47 -37.12 -7.52 -35.28
N ALA A 48 -37.63 -8.68 -34.84
CA ALA A 48 -38.97 -9.18 -35.15
C ALA A 48 -40.02 -8.90 -34.05
N LYS A 49 -39.65 -8.22 -32.96
CA LYS A 49 -40.55 -7.96 -31.81
C LYS A 49 -41.10 -6.54 -31.85
N GLU A 50 -42.41 -6.42 -31.65
CA GLU A 50 -43.10 -5.13 -31.50
C GLU A 50 -43.44 -4.88 -30.04
N ILE A 51 -43.05 -3.71 -29.51
CA ILE A 51 -43.32 -3.32 -28.13
C ILE A 51 -44.15 -2.03 -28.14
N ARG A 52 -45.40 -2.12 -27.67
CA ARG A 52 -46.29 -0.97 -27.52
C ARG A 52 -46.03 -0.25 -26.21
N ALA A 53 -46.05 1.08 -26.22
CA ALA A 53 -45.87 1.92 -25.05
C ALA A 53 -46.63 3.26 -25.18
N HIS A 54 -46.64 4.02 -24.09
CA HIS A 54 -47.09 5.41 -24.03
C HIS A 54 -45.88 6.36 -24.11
N LYS A 55 -45.92 7.30 -25.04
CA LYS A 55 -44.89 8.34 -25.24
C LYS A 55 -44.65 9.14 -23.98
N VAL A 56 -45.70 9.49 -23.25
CA VAL A 56 -45.57 10.29 -22.02
C VAL A 56 -44.71 9.60 -20.96
N VAL A 57 -44.82 8.27 -20.83
CA VAL A 57 -44.03 7.50 -19.86
C VAL A 57 -42.57 7.40 -20.34
N LEU A 58 -42.35 7.10 -21.62
CA LEU A 58 -40.98 7.03 -22.15
C LEU A 58 -40.28 8.40 -22.15
N ALA A 59 -41.01 9.47 -22.45
CA ALA A 59 -40.52 10.85 -22.41
C ALA A 59 -40.24 11.33 -20.97
N SER A 60 -40.91 10.75 -19.98
CA SER A 60 -40.60 11.05 -18.57
C SER A 60 -39.29 10.42 -18.11
N CYS A 61 -38.82 9.37 -18.78
CA CYS A 61 -37.55 8.73 -18.48
C CYS A 61 -36.38 9.34 -19.28
N ASN A 62 -36.64 9.86 -20.49
CA ASN A 62 -35.63 10.49 -21.35
C ASN A 62 -36.19 11.63 -22.20
N GLU A 63 -35.38 12.66 -22.45
CA GLU A 63 -35.70 13.71 -23.43
C GLU A 63 -35.61 13.14 -24.86
N MET A 64 -36.71 12.56 -25.33
CA MET A 64 -36.73 11.83 -26.58
C MET A 64 -36.85 12.79 -27.78
N SER A 65 -35.79 12.87 -28.58
CA SER A 65 -35.71 13.63 -29.85
C SER A 65 -36.78 13.23 -30.88
N GLU A 66 -37.31 12.01 -30.75
CA GLU A 66 -38.25 11.36 -31.68
C GLU A 66 -39.74 11.63 -31.37
N SER A 67 -40.04 12.63 -30.52
CA SER A 67 -41.39 12.98 -30.05
C SER A 67 -42.50 12.98 -31.12
N ARG A 68 -42.17 13.20 -32.40
CA ARG A 68 -43.09 13.28 -33.54
C ARG A 68 -43.37 11.95 -34.26
N GLN A 69 -42.64 10.87 -33.98
CA GLN A 69 -42.81 9.59 -34.66
C GLN A 69 -43.76 8.66 -33.90
N THR A 70 -44.59 7.89 -34.60
CA THR A 70 -45.49 6.88 -34.02
C THR A 70 -44.89 5.46 -34.05
N HIS A 71 -43.91 5.25 -34.91
CA HIS A 71 -43.13 4.02 -35.03
C HIS A 71 -41.65 4.38 -34.96
N VAL A 72 -40.93 3.75 -34.05
CA VAL A 72 -39.47 3.91 -33.90
C VAL A 72 -38.84 2.54 -34.06
N THR A 73 -37.88 2.42 -34.98
CA THR A 73 -37.11 1.20 -35.18
C THR A 73 -35.76 1.36 -34.49
N LEU A 74 -35.53 0.57 -33.44
CA LEU A 74 -34.26 0.57 -32.71
C LEU A 74 -33.41 -0.58 -33.23
N HIS A 75 -32.26 -0.23 -33.77
CA HIS A 75 -31.22 -1.16 -34.19
C HIS A 75 -30.22 -1.37 -33.04
N ASP A 76 -29.55 -2.52 -33.02
CA ASP A 76 -28.47 -2.83 -32.06
C ASP A 76 -28.88 -2.93 -30.58
N ILE A 77 -30.16 -3.22 -30.30
CA ILE A 77 -30.65 -3.52 -28.94
C ILE A 77 -31.23 -4.93 -28.92
N ASP A 78 -30.93 -5.68 -27.85
CA ASP A 78 -31.56 -6.97 -27.61
C ASP A 78 -33.06 -6.81 -27.28
N PRO A 79 -33.98 -7.57 -27.92
CA PRO A 79 -35.42 -7.44 -27.70
C PRO A 79 -35.89 -7.71 -26.27
N GLN A 80 -35.15 -8.53 -25.50
CA GLN A 80 -35.47 -8.83 -24.11
C GLN A 80 -34.98 -7.71 -23.20
N ALA A 81 -33.79 -7.16 -23.45
CA ALA A 81 -33.28 -5.99 -22.74
C ALA A 81 -34.20 -4.78 -22.92
N LEU A 82 -34.65 -4.49 -24.16
CA LEU A 82 -35.57 -3.37 -24.39
C LEU A 82 -36.90 -3.55 -23.63
N ASP A 83 -37.45 -4.76 -23.63
CA ASP A 83 -38.71 -5.04 -22.93
C ASP A 83 -38.57 -4.86 -21.41
N GLN A 84 -37.42 -5.25 -20.83
CA GLN A 84 -37.09 -4.99 -19.43
C GLN A 84 -36.95 -3.49 -19.13
N LEU A 85 -36.33 -2.72 -20.02
CA LEU A 85 -36.18 -1.26 -19.85
C LEU A 85 -37.52 -0.53 -19.98
N VAL A 86 -38.37 -0.95 -20.93
CA VAL A 86 -39.73 -0.41 -21.03
C VAL A 86 -40.52 -0.79 -19.80
N GLN A 87 -40.43 -2.03 -19.30
CA GLN A 87 -41.10 -2.43 -18.06
C GLN A 87 -40.64 -1.57 -16.88
N PHE A 88 -39.34 -1.34 -16.75
CA PHE A 88 -38.75 -0.46 -15.74
C PHE A 88 -39.32 0.96 -15.80
N ALA A 89 -39.58 1.52 -16.99
CA ALA A 89 -40.20 2.84 -17.11
C ALA A 89 -41.60 2.93 -16.48
N TYR A 90 -42.32 1.80 -16.34
CA TYR A 90 -43.63 1.75 -15.70
C TYR A 90 -43.60 1.30 -14.24
N THR A 91 -42.66 0.44 -13.86
CA THR A 91 -42.60 -0.15 -12.51
C THR A 91 -41.59 0.51 -11.58
N ALA A 92 -40.59 1.22 -12.15
CA ALA A 92 -39.38 1.66 -11.46
C ALA A 92 -38.56 0.52 -10.82
N GLU A 93 -38.79 -0.73 -11.27
CA GLU A 93 -38.12 -1.94 -10.77
C GLU A 93 -37.42 -2.67 -11.91
N ILE A 94 -36.17 -3.06 -11.69
CA ILE A 94 -35.39 -3.86 -12.63
C ILE A 94 -34.51 -4.86 -11.88
N VAL A 95 -34.45 -6.09 -12.40
CA VAL A 95 -33.61 -7.16 -11.85
C VAL A 95 -32.40 -7.31 -12.76
N VAL A 96 -31.21 -7.10 -12.19
CA VAL A 96 -29.93 -7.27 -12.89
C VAL A 96 -29.26 -8.55 -12.38
N GLY A 97 -28.82 -9.40 -13.30
CA GLY A 97 -28.10 -10.63 -13.02
C GLY A 97 -27.13 -11.00 -14.14
N GLU A 98 -26.44 -12.12 -14.00
CA GLU A 98 -25.39 -12.57 -14.93
C GLU A 98 -25.92 -12.76 -16.35
N GLY A 99 -27.14 -13.30 -16.49
CA GLY A 99 -27.74 -13.61 -17.78
C GLY A 99 -28.25 -12.40 -18.58
N ASN A 100 -28.40 -11.22 -17.97
CA ASN A 100 -28.93 -10.04 -18.68
C ASN A 100 -28.02 -8.81 -18.62
N VAL A 101 -27.04 -8.72 -17.72
CA VAL A 101 -26.23 -7.49 -17.57
C VAL A 101 -25.46 -7.10 -18.84
N GLN A 102 -25.00 -8.08 -19.63
CA GLN A 102 -24.25 -7.85 -20.87
C GLN A 102 -25.11 -7.21 -21.97
N THR A 103 -26.41 -7.55 -22.03
CA THR A 103 -27.35 -6.97 -23.02
C THR A 103 -28.06 -5.74 -22.47
N LEU A 104 -28.24 -5.66 -21.16
CA LEU A 104 -28.96 -4.58 -20.49
C LEU A 104 -28.14 -3.30 -20.34
N LEU A 105 -26.84 -3.38 -19.99
CA LEU A 105 -25.99 -2.19 -19.83
C LEU A 105 -25.87 -1.38 -21.14
N PRO A 106 -25.58 -1.98 -22.30
CA PRO A 106 -25.46 -1.24 -23.56
C PRO A 106 -26.79 -0.57 -23.94
N ALA A 107 -27.91 -1.30 -23.78
CA ALA A 107 -29.25 -0.80 -24.04
C ALA A 107 -29.60 0.39 -23.13
N ALA A 108 -29.29 0.29 -21.83
CA ALA A 108 -29.51 1.38 -20.87
C ALA A 108 -28.63 2.59 -21.16
N SER A 109 -27.39 2.38 -21.62
CA SER A 109 -26.46 3.46 -22.00
C SER A 109 -26.95 4.20 -23.25
N LEU A 110 -27.36 3.45 -24.29
CA LEU A 110 -27.88 4.01 -25.54
C LEU A 110 -29.18 4.79 -25.31
N LEU A 111 -30.06 4.25 -24.46
CA LEU A 111 -31.28 4.94 -24.05
C LEU A 111 -31.05 5.92 -22.90
N GLN A 112 -29.82 6.23 -22.48
CA GLN A 112 -29.50 7.21 -21.42
C GLN A 112 -30.21 6.99 -20.06
N LEU A 113 -30.62 5.76 -19.76
CA LEU A 113 -31.25 5.38 -18.48
C LEU A 113 -30.19 5.23 -17.39
N ASN A 114 -29.67 6.35 -16.89
CA ASN A 114 -28.55 6.41 -15.93
C ASN A 114 -28.79 5.55 -14.67
N GLY A 115 -30.02 5.51 -14.14
CA GLY A 115 -30.34 4.70 -12.95
C GLY A 115 -30.15 3.20 -13.17
N VAL A 116 -30.52 2.68 -14.35
CA VAL A 116 -30.31 1.28 -14.72
C VAL A 116 -28.83 1.03 -15.02
N ARG A 117 -28.17 1.95 -15.73
CA ARG A 117 -26.74 1.88 -16.02
C ARG A 117 -25.94 1.75 -14.73
N ASP A 118 -26.23 2.59 -13.74
CA ASP A 118 -25.53 2.61 -12.45
C ASP A 118 -25.82 1.32 -11.65
N ALA A 119 -27.03 0.76 -11.74
CA ALA A 119 -27.36 -0.54 -11.14
C ALA A 119 -26.56 -1.69 -11.79
N CYS A 120 -26.46 -1.71 -13.13
CA CYS A 120 -25.63 -2.66 -13.86
C CYS A 120 -24.14 -2.53 -13.51
N CYS A 121 -23.61 -1.31 -13.43
CA CYS A 121 -22.22 -1.08 -13.00
C CYS A 121 -21.98 -1.57 -11.57
N LYS A 122 -22.91 -1.31 -10.63
CA LYS A 122 -22.81 -1.81 -9.24
C LYS A 122 -22.82 -3.34 -9.18
N PHE A 123 -23.66 -3.99 -9.98
CA PHE A 123 -23.69 -5.45 -10.08
C PHE A 123 -22.33 -5.99 -10.57
N LEU A 124 -21.79 -5.44 -11.67
CA LEU A 124 -20.49 -5.86 -12.21
C LEU A 124 -19.34 -5.63 -11.22
N LEU A 125 -19.35 -4.52 -10.48
CA LEU A 125 -18.37 -4.26 -9.43
C LEU A 125 -18.40 -5.30 -8.31
N SER A 126 -19.59 -5.78 -7.93
CA SER A 126 -19.75 -6.81 -6.89
C SER A 126 -19.30 -8.21 -7.33
N GLN A 127 -19.13 -8.42 -8.64
CA GLN A 127 -18.78 -9.72 -9.25
C GLN A 127 -17.36 -9.73 -9.85
N LEU A 128 -16.52 -8.75 -9.52
CA LEU A 128 -15.12 -8.72 -9.98
C LEU A 128 -14.34 -9.91 -9.41
N ASP A 129 -13.76 -10.70 -10.30
CA ASP A 129 -12.95 -11.87 -10.00
C ASP A 129 -11.70 -11.88 -10.91
N PRO A 130 -10.55 -12.46 -10.50
CA PRO A 130 -9.38 -12.53 -11.38
C PRO A 130 -9.67 -13.15 -12.75
N SER A 131 -10.64 -14.06 -12.85
CA SER A 131 -11.02 -14.74 -14.10
C SER A 131 -11.86 -13.90 -15.08
N ASN A 132 -12.55 -12.84 -14.63
CA ASN A 132 -13.48 -12.06 -15.44
C ASN A 132 -13.15 -10.56 -15.52
N CYS A 133 -12.20 -10.08 -14.70
CA CYS A 133 -11.93 -8.65 -14.54
C CYS A 133 -11.40 -7.99 -15.81
N LEU A 134 -10.68 -8.71 -16.68
CA LEU A 134 -10.20 -8.20 -17.97
C LEU A 134 -11.37 -8.06 -18.95
N GLY A 135 -12.27 -9.05 -19.00
CA GLY A 135 -13.53 -8.97 -19.74
C GLY A 135 -14.39 -7.78 -19.30
N ILE A 136 -14.61 -7.61 -17.98
CA ILE A 136 -15.38 -6.48 -17.42
C ILE A 136 -14.71 -5.15 -17.74
N ARG A 137 -13.38 -5.07 -17.66
CA ARG A 137 -12.61 -3.87 -18.04
C ARG A 137 -12.81 -3.51 -19.52
N GLY A 138 -12.68 -4.48 -20.43
CA GLY A 138 -12.89 -4.26 -21.87
C GLY A 138 -14.34 -3.89 -22.20
N PHE A 139 -15.31 -4.50 -21.51
CA PHE A 139 -16.72 -4.18 -21.63
C PHE A 139 -17.02 -2.75 -21.16
N ALA A 140 -16.43 -2.32 -20.04
CA ALA A 140 -16.58 -0.97 -19.53
C ALA A 140 -15.96 0.09 -20.46
N ASP A 141 -14.83 -0.22 -21.10
CA ASP A 141 -14.17 0.64 -22.09
C ASP A 141 -15.08 0.82 -23.33
N THR A 142 -15.61 -0.29 -23.85
CA THR A 142 -16.51 -0.30 -25.03
C THR A 142 -17.77 0.55 -24.80
N HIS A 143 -18.32 0.53 -23.59
CA HIS A 143 -19.54 1.27 -23.24
C HIS A 143 -19.28 2.60 -22.52
N SER A 144 -18.04 3.11 -22.52
CA SER A 144 -17.65 4.38 -21.91
C SER A 144 -18.05 4.54 -20.44
N CYS A 145 -18.10 3.42 -19.70
CA CYS A 145 -18.41 3.40 -18.28
C CYS A 145 -17.14 3.71 -17.46
N SER A 146 -16.79 4.99 -17.32
CA SER A 146 -15.50 5.43 -16.77
C SER A 146 -15.23 4.93 -15.35
N ASP A 147 -16.23 4.89 -14.49
CA ASP A 147 -16.04 4.51 -13.08
C ASP A 147 -15.86 3.00 -12.92
N LEU A 148 -16.64 2.22 -13.67
CA LEU A 148 -16.47 0.77 -13.76
C LEU A 148 -15.11 0.42 -14.37
N LEU A 149 -14.70 1.12 -15.43
CA LEU A 149 -13.40 0.94 -16.07
C LEU A 149 -12.24 1.19 -15.10
N LYS A 150 -12.27 2.31 -14.37
CA LYS A 150 -11.25 2.64 -13.36
C LYS A 150 -11.19 1.61 -12.24
N ALA A 151 -12.34 1.18 -11.73
CA ALA A 151 -12.43 0.19 -10.67
C ALA A 151 -11.94 -1.19 -11.12
N ALA A 152 -12.37 -1.66 -12.31
CA ALA A 152 -11.92 -2.92 -12.89
C ALA A 152 -10.42 -2.88 -13.21
N HIS A 153 -9.92 -1.77 -13.75
CA HIS A 153 -8.48 -1.59 -13.98
C HIS A 153 -7.68 -1.62 -12.68
N ARG A 154 -8.15 -0.94 -11.64
CA ARG A 154 -7.52 -0.99 -10.31
C ARG A 154 -7.50 -2.42 -9.78
N TYR A 155 -8.61 -3.15 -9.89
CA TYR A 155 -8.68 -4.55 -9.46
C TYR A 155 -7.65 -5.43 -10.19
N VAL A 156 -7.51 -5.28 -11.51
CA VAL A 156 -6.49 -6.00 -12.31
C VAL A 156 -5.08 -5.72 -11.79
N LEU A 157 -4.75 -4.47 -11.48
CA LEU A 157 -3.43 -4.11 -10.95
C LEU A 157 -3.17 -4.68 -9.55
N GLN A 158 -4.22 -4.75 -8.71
CA GLN A 158 -4.15 -5.25 -7.33
C GLN A 158 -4.03 -6.78 -7.25
N HIS A 159 -4.61 -7.50 -8.22
CA HIS A 159 -4.63 -8.97 -8.29
C HIS A 159 -3.82 -9.53 -9.48
N PHE A 160 -2.83 -8.77 -9.96
CA PHE A 160 -2.12 -9.06 -11.21
C PHE A 160 -1.53 -10.47 -11.27
N VAL A 161 -0.97 -10.98 -10.16
CA VAL A 161 -0.34 -12.31 -10.10
C VAL A 161 -1.33 -13.42 -10.46
N ASP A 162 -2.59 -13.30 -10.04
CA ASP A 162 -3.62 -14.30 -10.34
C ASP A 162 -4.26 -14.06 -11.70
N VAL A 163 -4.50 -12.79 -12.06
CA VAL A 163 -4.99 -12.42 -13.40
C VAL A 163 -4.04 -12.90 -14.49
N ALA A 164 -2.72 -12.78 -14.28
CA ALA A 164 -1.71 -13.20 -15.23
C ALA A 164 -1.68 -14.72 -15.52
N LYS A 165 -2.30 -15.54 -14.66
CA LYS A 165 -2.42 -16.99 -14.85
C LYS A 165 -3.65 -17.38 -15.67
N THR A 166 -4.59 -16.45 -15.88
CA THR A 166 -5.86 -16.72 -16.56
C THR A 166 -5.71 -16.80 -18.08
N GLU A 167 -6.63 -17.49 -18.74
CA GLU A 167 -6.68 -17.56 -20.20
C GLU A 167 -6.99 -16.19 -20.83
N GLU A 168 -7.86 -15.37 -20.19
CA GLU A 168 -8.16 -14.00 -20.65
C GLU A 168 -6.89 -13.16 -20.81
N PHE A 169 -5.95 -13.27 -19.86
CA PHE A 169 -4.66 -12.57 -19.95
C PHE A 169 -3.83 -13.04 -21.15
N MET A 170 -3.76 -14.35 -21.40
CA MET A 170 -2.99 -14.93 -22.52
C MET A 170 -3.51 -14.50 -23.89
N LEU A 171 -4.81 -14.20 -23.98
CA LEU A 171 -5.47 -13.74 -25.21
C LEU A 171 -5.42 -12.21 -25.41
N LEU A 172 -4.91 -11.45 -24.44
CA LEU A 172 -4.86 -9.98 -24.55
C LEU A 172 -3.97 -9.50 -25.72
N PRO A 173 -4.37 -8.42 -26.42
CA PRO A 173 -3.51 -7.76 -27.40
C PRO A 173 -2.27 -7.12 -26.76
N LEU A 174 -1.17 -7.05 -27.52
CA LEU A 174 0.12 -6.48 -27.08
C LEU A 174 -0.02 -5.11 -26.41
N LYS A 175 -0.86 -4.21 -26.95
CA LYS A 175 -1.05 -2.85 -26.42
C LYS A 175 -1.54 -2.87 -24.97
N GLN A 176 -2.49 -3.75 -24.65
CA GLN A 176 -3.07 -3.86 -23.32
C GLN A 176 -2.10 -4.53 -22.34
N VAL A 177 -1.33 -5.52 -22.79
CA VAL A 177 -0.29 -6.15 -21.96
C VAL A 177 0.81 -5.14 -21.62
N LEU A 178 1.28 -4.35 -22.58
CA LEU A 178 2.27 -3.30 -22.33
C LEU A 178 1.75 -2.25 -21.34
N GLU A 179 0.50 -1.83 -21.47
CA GLU A 179 -0.14 -0.90 -20.54
C GLU A 179 -0.17 -1.45 -19.10
N LEU A 180 -0.55 -2.72 -18.93
CA LEU A 180 -0.58 -3.35 -17.61
C LEU A 180 0.82 -3.52 -17.02
N VAL A 181 1.75 -4.12 -17.76
CA VAL A 181 3.10 -4.47 -17.29
C VAL A 181 3.97 -3.23 -17.03
N SER A 182 3.74 -2.14 -17.77
CA SER A 182 4.46 -0.88 -17.54
C SER A 182 3.95 -0.08 -16.34
N SER A 183 2.80 -0.44 -15.77
CA SER A 183 2.21 0.29 -14.64
C SER A 183 3.06 0.20 -13.38
N ASP A 184 3.37 1.36 -12.79
CA ASP A 184 4.08 1.45 -11.51
C ASP A 184 3.22 0.97 -10.32
N SER A 185 1.90 0.87 -10.53
CA SER A 185 0.89 0.53 -9.53
C SER A 185 0.56 -0.96 -9.44
N LEU A 186 1.29 -1.83 -10.15
CA LEU A 186 1.11 -3.29 -10.03
C LEU A 186 1.44 -3.77 -8.60
N ASN A 187 0.54 -4.58 -8.06
CA ASN A 187 0.75 -5.30 -6.81
C ASN A 187 1.37 -6.67 -7.11
N VAL A 188 2.69 -6.76 -6.99
CA VAL A 188 3.44 -8.00 -7.18
C VAL A 188 4.41 -8.21 -6.01
N PRO A 189 4.56 -9.45 -5.50
CA PRO A 189 5.56 -9.77 -4.48
C PRO A 189 6.99 -9.57 -4.98
N SER A 190 7.24 -9.89 -6.25
CA SER A 190 8.55 -9.74 -6.91
C SER A 190 8.40 -9.38 -8.39
N GLU A 191 9.42 -8.73 -8.95
CA GLU A 191 9.52 -8.54 -10.40
C GLU A 191 9.77 -9.85 -11.16
N GLU A 192 10.17 -10.92 -10.46
CA GLU A 192 10.19 -12.27 -11.02
C GLU A 192 8.80 -12.72 -11.47
N ASP A 193 7.74 -12.35 -10.75
CA ASP A 193 6.35 -12.67 -11.14
C ASP A 193 5.93 -11.94 -12.42
N VAL A 194 6.36 -10.69 -12.57
CA VAL A 194 6.12 -9.89 -13.79
C VAL A 194 6.87 -10.51 -14.97
N TYR A 195 8.12 -10.91 -14.79
CA TYR A 195 8.90 -11.61 -15.82
C TYR A 195 8.21 -12.91 -16.26
N ARG A 196 7.77 -13.75 -15.31
CA ARG A 196 7.08 -15.01 -15.59
C ARG A 196 5.77 -14.78 -16.34
N ALA A 197 4.97 -13.79 -15.93
CA ALA A 197 3.73 -13.41 -16.60
C ALA A 197 3.97 -12.99 -18.06
N VAL A 198 4.93 -12.11 -18.30
CA VAL A 198 5.31 -11.66 -19.66
C VAL A 198 5.77 -12.84 -20.51
N LEU A 199 6.64 -13.69 -19.98
CA LEU A 199 7.17 -14.81 -20.72
C LEU A 199 6.10 -15.87 -21.02
N SER A 200 5.18 -16.11 -20.10
CA SER A 200 4.04 -17.01 -20.30
C SER A 200 3.12 -16.51 -21.42
N TRP A 201 2.84 -15.20 -21.46
CA TRP A 201 2.08 -14.57 -22.55
C TRP A 201 2.79 -14.72 -23.91
N VAL A 202 4.11 -14.53 -23.97
CA VAL A 202 4.87 -14.74 -25.22
C VAL A 202 4.86 -16.22 -25.64
N LYS A 203 5.04 -17.14 -24.69
CA LYS A 203 5.09 -18.59 -24.95
C LYS A 203 3.75 -19.17 -25.42
N HIS A 204 2.64 -18.50 -25.17
CA HIS A 204 1.33 -18.92 -25.65
C HIS A 204 1.20 -18.85 -27.18
N ASP A 205 1.89 -17.90 -27.83
CA ASP A 205 1.97 -17.79 -29.31
C ASP A 205 3.35 -17.27 -29.69
N VAL A 206 4.33 -18.17 -29.68
CA VAL A 206 5.75 -17.84 -29.88
C VAL A 206 5.99 -17.24 -31.27
N ASP A 207 5.33 -17.78 -32.30
CA ASP A 207 5.60 -17.43 -33.69
C ASP A 207 5.27 -15.96 -33.98
N THR A 208 4.12 -15.47 -33.49
CA THR A 208 3.73 -14.06 -33.72
C THR A 208 4.32 -13.10 -32.69
N ARG A 209 4.52 -13.55 -31.44
CA ARG A 209 4.87 -12.67 -30.31
C ARG A 209 6.37 -12.54 -30.07
N ARG A 210 7.22 -13.42 -30.62
CA ARG A 210 8.69 -13.38 -30.42
C ARG A 210 9.31 -12.02 -30.72
N GLN A 211 8.87 -11.35 -31.78
CA GLN A 211 9.34 -10.01 -32.17
C GLN A 211 9.05 -8.90 -31.13
N HIS A 212 8.10 -9.13 -30.21
CA HIS A 212 7.69 -8.14 -29.20
C HIS A 212 8.44 -8.28 -27.87
N VAL A 213 9.24 -9.34 -27.70
CA VAL A 213 10.02 -9.61 -26.48
C VAL A 213 10.84 -8.40 -26.03
N PRO A 214 11.60 -7.69 -26.90
CA PRO A 214 12.38 -6.53 -26.47
C PRO A 214 11.53 -5.41 -25.87
N ARG A 215 10.33 -5.14 -26.42
CA ARG A 215 9.43 -4.10 -25.92
C ARG A 215 8.83 -4.48 -24.56
N LEU A 216 8.48 -5.74 -24.38
CA LEU A 216 7.94 -6.25 -23.12
C LEU A 216 9.02 -6.28 -22.02
N MET A 217 10.25 -6.70 -22.33
CA MET A 217 11.36 -6.74 -21.37
C MET A 217 11.78 -5.34 -20.90
N LYS A 218 11.58 -4.30 -21.71
CA LYS A 218 11.73 -2.89 -21.29
C LYS A 218 10.73 -2.48 -20.18
N CYS A 219 9.64 -3.21 -20.00
CA CYS A 219 8.65 -2.97 -18.95
C CYS A 219 8.91 -3.79 -17.66
N VAL A 220 9.67 -4.88 -17.76
CA VAL A 220 10.11 -5.71 -16.62
C VAL A 220 11.33 -5.06 -15.98
N ARG A 221 11.32 -4.85 -14.66
CA ARG A 221 12.41 -4.17 -13.95
C ARG A 221 13.54 -5.16 -13.60
N LEU A 222 14.25 -5.63 -14.63
CA LEU A 222 15.35 -6.59 -14.52
C LEU A 222 16.38 -6.30 -13.40
N PRO A 223 16.78 -5.04 -13.11
CA PRO A 223 17.71 -4.74 -12.02
C PRO A 223 17.23 -5.12 -10.59
N LEU A 224 15.94 -5.43 -10.43
CA LEU A 224 15.35 -5.81 -9.14
C LEU A 224 15.12 -7.32 -8.99
N LEU A 225 15.50 -8.11 -10.01
CA LEU A 225 15.47 -9.57 -9.93
C LEU A 225 16.66 -10.05 -9.11
N SER A 226 16.53 -11.22 -8.49
CA SER A 226 17.68 -11.84 -7.81
C SER A 226 18.78 -12.19 -8.82
N ARG A 227 20.04 -12.16 -8.38
CA ARG A 227 21.19 -12.49 -9.25
C ARG A 227 21.06 -13.90 -9.83
N ASP A 228 20.61 -14.85 -9.01
CA ASP A 228 20.48 -16.24 -9.40
C ASP A 228 19.36 -16.42 -10.44
N PHE A 229 18.27 -15.64 -10.34
CA PHE A 229 17.22 -15.65 -11.34
C PHE A 229 17.67 -15.02 -12.67
N LEU A 230 18.43 -13.92 -12.63
CA LEU A 230 18.97 -13.30 -13.85
C LEU A 230 19.87 -14.27 -14.63
N LEU A 231 20.78 -14.96 -13.95
CA LEU A 231 21.72 -15.88 -14.59
C LEU A 231 21.08 -17.23 -14.93
N GLY A 232 20.23 -17.77 -14.05
CA GLY A 232 19.62 -19.08 -14.21
C GLY A 232 18.41 -19.11 -15.13
N HIS A 233 17.62 -18.03 -15.19
CA HIS A 233 16.38 -17.99 -15.97
C HIS A 233 16.39 -16.95 -17.10
N VAL A 234 16.91 -15.74 -16.88
CA VAL A 234 16.85 -14.68 -17.90
C VAL A 234 17.91 -14.88 -19.00
N ASP A 235 19.17 -15.12 -18.63
CA ASP A 235 20.25 -15.37 -19.60
C ASP A 235 20.11 -16.73 -20.33
N ALA A 236 19.56 -17.73 -19.63
CA ALA A 236 19.32 -19.07 -20.17
C ALA A 236 18.13 -19.12 -21.15
N GLU A 237 17.20 -18.18 -21.08
CA GLU A 237 15.99 -18.20 -21.91
C GLU A 237 16.31 -17.79 -23.35
N SER A 238 16.05 -18.71 -24.28
CA SER A 238 16.34 -18.54 -25.70
C SER A 238 15.65 -17.30 -26.29
N LEU A 239 14.40 -17.03 -25.91
CA LEU A 239 13.64 -15.89 -26.43
C LEU A 239 14.28 -14.54 -26.08
N VAL A 240 14.97 -14.46 -24.94
CA VAL A 240 15.67 -13.26 -24.46
C VAL A 240 17.05 -13.17 -25.09
N ARG A 241 17.82 -14.27 -25.06
CA ARG A 241 19.22 -14.34 -25.52
C ARG A 241 19.43 -14.00 -27.00
N HIS A 242 18.45 -14.26 -27.87
CA HIS A 242 18.54 -14.00 -29.30
C HIS A 242 18.38 -12.51 -29.67
N HIS A 243 17.91 -11.65 -28.76
CA HIS A 243 17.68 -10.23 -29.05
C HIS A 243 18.79 -9.34 -28.45
N PRO A 244 19.44 -8.46 -29.23
CA PRO A 244 20.50 -7.58 -28.72
C PRO A 244 19.98 -6.58 -27.68
N ASP A 245 18.82 -5.95 -27.91
CA ASP A 245 18.17 -5.05 -26.94
C ASP A 245 18.00 -5.68 -25.55
N CYS A 246 17.66 -6.97 -25.49
CA CYS A 246 17.50 -7.68 -24.22
C CYS A 246 18.83 -7.91 -23.50
N LYS A 247 19.93 -8.07 -24.25
CA LYS A 247 21.28 -8.17 -23.67
C LYS A 247 21.70 -6.85 -23.05
N ASP A 248 21.38 -5.72 -23.67
CA ASP A 248 21.67 -4.40 -23.09
C ASP A 248 20.94 -4.20 -21.76
N LEU A 249 19.67 -4.64 -21.68
CA LEU A 249 18.90 -4.61 -20.43
C LEU A 249 19.46 -5.56 -19.36
N LEU A 250 19.99 -6.72 -19.78
CA LEU A 250 20.66 -7.65 -18.87
C LEU A 250 21.99 -7.07 -18.37
N ILE A 251 22.75 -6.40 -19.22
CA ILE A 251 23.99 -5.70 -18.83
C ILE A 251 23.68 -4.55 -17.87
N GLU A 252 22.61 -3.78 -18.11
CA GLU A 252 22.10 -2.76 -17.16
C GLU A 252 21.86 -3.39 -15.78
N ALA A 253 21.09 -4.48 -15.75
CA ALA A 253 20.79 -5.19 -14.50
C ALA A 253 22.07 -5.70 -13.82
N LEU A 254 22.93 -6.43 -14.53
CA LEU A 254 24.19 -6.94 -13.98
C LEU A 254 25.09 -5.81 -13.45
N LYS A 255 25.17 -4.67 -14.14
CA LYS A 255 25.90 -3.49 -13.65
C LYS A 255 25.33 -2.96 -12.33
N PHE A 256 24.01 -2.97 -12.17
CA PHE A 256 23.33 -2.58 -10.92
C PHE A 256 23.63 -3.53 -9.74
N HIS A 257 23.84 -4.83 -10.01
CA HIS A 257 24.30 -5.79 -9.00
C HIS A 257 25.79 -5.66 -8.70
N LEU A 258 26.62 -5.37 -9.71
CA LEU A 258 28.08 -5.27 -9.57
C LEU A 258 28.55 -3.98 -8.90
N LEU A 259 27.75 -2.90 -8.95
CA LEU A 259 28.10 -1.59 -8.41
C LEU A 259 27.07 -1.08 -7.37
N PRO A 260 26.93 -1.73 -6.20
CA PRO A 260 25.96 -1.33 -5.17
C PRO A 260 26.13 0.12 -4.68
N GLU A 261 27.36 0.61 -4.59
CA GLU A 261 27.68 1.98 -4.15
C GLU A 261 27.11 3.02 -5.11
N GLN A 262 27.02 2.69 -6.40
CA GLN A 262 26.55 3.60 -7.45
C GLN A 262 25.05 3.51 -7.69
N ARG A 263 24.29 2.69 -6.95
CA ARG A 263 22.83 2.54 -7.13
C ARG A 263 22.06 3.86 -7.05
N GLY A 264 22.52 4.80 -6.22
CA GLY A 264 21.94 6.14 -6.13
C GLY A 264 22.09 6.95 -7.42
N VAL A 265 23.18 6.76 -8.17
CA VAL A 265 23.48 7.47 -9.43
C VAL A 265 22.91 6.72 -10.63
N LEU A 266 22.89 5.38 -10.59
CA LEU A 266 22.31 4.50 -11.61
C LEU A 266 20.77 4.47 -11.56
N GLY A 267 20.14 5.35 -10.78
CA GLY A 267 18.71 5.39 -10.58
C GLY A 267 17.93 5.70 -11.87
N THR A 268 17.25 4.69 -12.40
CA THR A 268 16.24 4.82 -13.46
C THR A 268 14.86 4.37 -12.96
N SER A 269 13.79 4.61 -13.73
CA SER A 269 12.45 4.07 -13.42
C SER A 269 12.41 2.55 -13.31
N ARG A 270 13.41 1.83 -13.87
CA ARG A 270 13.56 0.37 -13.79
C ARG A 270 14.33 -0.12 -12.56
N THR A 271 14.92 0.78 -11.78
CA THR A 271 15.70 0.45 -10.56
C THR A 271 14.96 0.79 -9.27
N ARG A 272 13.74 1.32 -9.37
CA ARG A 272 12.84 1.55 -8.23
C ARG A 272 11.84 0.41 -8.11
N PRO A 273 11.48 -0.07 -6.92
CA PRO A 273 10.36 -1.02 -6.74
C PRO A 273 9.00 -0.42 -7.12
N ARG A 274 8.00 -1.27 -7.40
CA ARG A 274 6.62 -0.84 -7.71
C ARG A 274 5.91 -0.40 -6.44
N ARG A 275 4.93 0.50 -6.57
CA ARG A 275 4.11 0.97 -5.45
C ARG A 275 2.65 0.91 -5.84
N CYS A 276 1.92 -0.04 -5.26
CA CYS A 276 0.52 -0.24 -5.57
C CYS A 276 -0.34 0.97 -5.20
N GLU A 277 -1.30 1.30 -6.07
CA GLU A 277 -2.26 2.36 -5.81
C GLU A 277 -3.25 1.94 -4.71
N GLY A 278 -3.40 2.79 -3.70
CA GLY A 278 -4.26 2.53 -2.54
C GLY A 278 -3.55 1.80 -1.39
N ALA A 279 -2.29 1.40 -1.56
CA ALA A 279 -1.46 0.96 -0.44
C ALA A 279 -1.29 2.10 0.56
N GLY A 280 -1.53 1.80 1.84
CA GLY A 280 -1.31 2.70 2.95
C GLY A 280 -0.21 2.19 3.86
N PRO A 281 0.43 3.09 4.63
CA PRO A 281 1.52 2.68 5.49
C PRO A 281 0.99 1.94 6.72
N VAL A 282 1.67 0.84 7.05
CA VAL A 282 1.43 0.04 8.24
C VAL A 282 2.72 0.02 9.05
N LEU A 283 2.63 0.43 10.31
CA LEU A 283 3.77 0.48 11.23
C LEU A 283 3.92 -0.87 11.94
N PHE A 284 5.10 -1.45 11.93
CA PHE A 284 5.39 -2.71 12.62
C PHE A 284 6.30 -2.46 13.83
N ALA A 285 5.88 -2.95 15.00
CA ALA A 285 6.67 -3.01 16.21
C ALA A 285 7.17 -4.44 16.43
N VAL A 286 8.49 -4.61 16.42
CA VAL A 286 9.16 -5.92 16.34
C VAL A 286 10.01 -6.14 17.60
N GLY A 287 9.74 -7.24 18.30
CA GLY A 287 10.52 -7.67 19.46
C GLY A 287 10.49 -6.68 20.63
N GLY A 288 11.66 -6.36 21.16
CA GLY A 288 11.82 -5.53 22.35
C GLY A 288 11.80 -6.35 23.64
N GLY A 289 11.77 -5.66 24.78
CA GLY A 289 11.76 -6.27 26.11
C GLY A 289 10.91 -5.49 27.11
N SER A 290 10.40 -6.22 28.09
CA SER A 290 9.74 -5.69 29.27
C SER A 290 10.47 -6.14 30.54
N LEU A 291 9.92 -5.86 31.72
CA LEU A 291 10.55 -6.23 32.97
C LEU A 291 10.74 -7.75 33.04
N PHE A 292 12.01 -8.20 33.02
CA PHE A 292 12.43 -9.61 33.01
C PHE A 292 12.02 -10.45 31.79
N ALA A 293 11.59 -9.83 30.68
CA ALA A 293 11.18 -10.56 29.49
C ALA A 293 11.74 -9.97 28.19
N ILE A 294 12.13 -10.84 27.27
CA ILE A 294 12.51 -10.52 25.89
C ILE A 294 11.45 -11.09 24.95
N HIS A 295 10.96 -10.27 24.03
CA HIS A 295 9.85 -10.60 23.14
C HIS A 295 10.36 -11.09 21.78
N GLY A 296 9.69 -12.09 21.23
CA GLY A 296 9.77 -12.47 19.81
C GLY A 296 8.49 -12.13 19.05
N ASP A 297 7.41 -11.83 19.77
CA ASP A 297 6.14 -11.39 19.21
C ASP A 297 6.27 -10.02 18.53
N CYS A 298 5.45 -9.82 17.51
CA CYS A 298 5.43 -8.63 16.67
C CYS A 298 3.98 -8.17 16.50
N GLU A 299 3.79 -6.87 16.37
CA GLU A 299 2.47 -6.28 16.16
C GLU A 299 2.54 -5.16 15.12
N ALA A 300 1.44 -4.96 14.40
CA ALA A 300 1.34 -4.02 13.31
C ALA A 300 0.16 -3.07 13.53
N TYR A 301 0.38 -1.79 13.28
CA TYR A 301 -0.57 -0.72 13.48
C TYR A 301 -1.07 -0.21 12.13
N ASP A 302 -2.37 -0.33 11.92
CA ASP A 302 -3.08 0.19 10.76
C ASP A 302 -3.56 1.63 11.04
N THR A 303 -3.01 2.59 10.29
CA THR A 303 -3.37 4.01 10.44
C THR A 303 -4.79 4.31 10.01
N ARG A 304 -5.37 3.51 9.11
CA ARG A 304 -6.74 3.71 8.60
C ARG A 304 -7.79 3.38 9.64
N THR A 305 -7.51 2.40 10.51
CA THR A 305 -8.45 1.93 11.53
C THR A 305 -8.04 2.30 12.96
N ASP A 306 -6.85 2.87 13.16
CA ASP A 306 -6.25 3.18 14.47
C ASP A 306 -6.19 1.94 15.39
N ARG A 307 -5.86 0.78 14.80
CA ARG A 307 -5.85 -0.50 15.50
C ARG A 307 -4.53 -1.24 15.34
N TRP A 308 -4.17 -1.94 16.41
CA TRP A 308 -3.07 -2.89 16.43
C TRP A 308 -3.55 -4.29 16.09
N HIS A 309 -2.71 -5.03 15.38
CA HIS A 309 -2.92 -6.42 14.98
C HIS A 309 -1.68 -7.23 15.33
N VAL A 310 -1.86 -8.41 15.93
CA VAL A 310 -0.75 -9.34 16.15
C VAL A 310 -0.38 -9.97 14.82
N VAL A 311 0.92 -10.01 14.52
CA VAL A 311 1.46 -10.67 13.32
C VAL A 311 2.38 -11.82 13.73
N ALA A 312 2.90 -12.58 12.76
CA ALA A 312 3.78 -13.70 13.08
C ALA A 312 4.97 -13.27 13.92
N SER A 313 5.33 -14.13 14.88
CA SER A 313 6.47 -13.92 15.75
C SER A 313 7.76 -14.32 15.04
N MET A 314 8.86 -13.65 15.38
CA MET A 314 10.21 -14.05 14.95
C MET A 314 10.56 -15.43 15.51
N SER A 315 11.47 -16.16 14.86
CA SER A 315 11.97 -17.44 15.38
C SER A 315 12.82 -17.24 16.63
N THR A 316 13.54 -16.11 16.69
CA THR A 316 14.39 -15.73 17.82
C THR A 316 13.79 -14.54 18.56
N ARG A 317 13.85 -14.56 19.90
CA ARG A 317 13.47 -13.41 20.73
C ARG A 317 14.55 -12.35 20.62
N ARG A 318 14.19 -11.08 20.38
CA ARG A 318 15.17 -10.01 20.15
C ARG A 318 14.73 -8.71 20.81
N ALA A 319 15.45 -8.28 21.84
CA ALA A 319 15.45 -6.89 22.28
C ALA A 319 16.67 -6.15 21.71
N ARG A 320 16.63 -4.81 21.69
CA ARG A 320 17.75 -3.97 21.20
C ARG A 320 18.13 -4.32 19.75
N VAL A 321 17.12 -4.78 19.01
CA VAL A 321 17.19 -5.19 17.60
C VAL A 321 17.13 -3.96 16.71
N GLY A 322 17.87 -3.99 15.60
CA GLY A 322 17.74 -2.98 14.56
C GLY A 322 16.74 -3.45 13.52
N VAL A 323 15.78 -2.60 13.15
CA VAL A 323 14.72 -2.95 12.19
C VAL A 323 14.65 -1.92 11.09
N ALA A 324 14.57 -2.37 9.85
CA ALA A 324 14.34 -1.50 8.70
C ALA A 324 13.55 -2.23 7.61
N ALA A 325 12.96 -1.45 6.71
CA ALA A 325 12.20 -1.94 5.56
C ALA A 325 12.99 -1.77 4.26
N ILE A 326 13.09 -2.84 3.47
CA ILE A 326 13.67 -2.83 2.11
C ILE A 326 12.84 -3.74 1.22
N GLY A 327 12.51 -3.30 0.01
CA GLY A 327 11.83 -4.15 -0.98
C GLY A 327 10.50 -4.72 -0.49
N ASN A 328 9.74 -3.93 0.27
CA ASN A 328 8.47 -4.34 0.91
C ASN A 328 8.58 -5.52 1.90
N ARG A 329 9.77 -5.74 2.47
CA ARG A 329 10.03 -6.70 3.55
C ARG A 329 10.64 -5.98 4.76
N LEU A 330 10.39 -6.51 5.96
CA LEU A 330 11.11 -6.06 7.16
C LEU A 330 12.35 -6.92 7.36
N TYR A 331 13.39 -6.33 7.93
CA TYR A 331 14.58 -7.03 8.38
C TYR A 331 14.81 -6.76 9.86
N ALA A 332 14.87 -7.82 10.66
CA ALA A 332 15.25 -7.78 12.07
C ALA A 332 16.71 -8.21 12.20
N VAL A 333 17.58 -7.26 12.55
CA VAL A 333 19.04 -7.42 12.48
C VAL A 333 19.64 -7.43 13.89
N GLY A 334 20.32 -8.52 14.23
CA GLY A 334 21.03 -8.66 15.50
C GLY A 334 20.11 -8.60 16.72
N GLY A 335 20.51 -7.84 17.74
CA GLY A 335 19.80 -7.73 19.01
C GLY A 335 20.36 -8.64 20.09
N TYR A 336 19.58 -8.84 21.15
CA TYR A 336 19.92 -9.60 22.34
C TYR A 336 18.74 -10.49 22.74
N ASP A 337 18.99 -11.78 22.93
CA ASP A 337 17.94 -12.79 23.21
C ASP A 337 17.67 -13.02 24.71
N GLY A 338 18.39 -12.31 25.59
CA GLY A 338 18.38 -12.55 27.04
C GLY A 338 19.63 -13.27 27.55
N THR A 339 20.42 -13.84 26.65
CA THR A 339 21.67 -14.56 26.97
C THR A 339 22.85 -14.01 26.18
N SER A 340 22.72 -13.86 24.87
CA SER A 340 23.79 -13.50 23.94
C SER A 340 23.42 -12.35 23.01
N ASP A 341 24.42 -11.54 22.65
CA ASP A 341 24.32 -10.62 21.52
C ASP A 341 24.33 -11.42 20.21
N LEU A 342 23.43 -11.06 19.29
CA LEU A 342 23.14 -11.83 18.08
C LEU A 342 23.81 -11.21 16.85
N ALA A 343 24.30 -12.07 15.95
CA ALA A 343 24.68 -11.69 14.59
C ALA A 343 23.60 -12.08 13.56
N THR A 344 22.64 -12.91 13.97
CA THR A 344 21.61 -13.47 13.08
C THR A 344 20.63 -12.41 12.62
N VAL A 345 20.08 -12.62 11.43
CA VAL A 345 19.13 -11.72 10.77
C VAL A 345 17.92 -12.55 10.33
N GLU A 346 16.73 -11.97 10.42
CA GLU A 346 15.50 -12.56 9.91
C GLU A 346 14.76 -11.53 9.06
N SER A 347 14.10 -11.96 7.99
CA SER A 347 13.23 -11.10 7.19
C SER A 347 11.77 -11.52 7.32
N TYR A 348 10.86 -10.55 7.26
CA TYR A 348 9.41 -10.75 7.35
C TYR A 348 8.75 -10.40 6.03
N ASP A 349 7.90 -11.31 5.56
CA ASP A 349 7.04 -11.12 4.40
C ASP A 349 5.61 -10.76 4.84
N PRO A 350 5.13 -9.54 4.56
CA PRO A 350 3.77 -9.13 4.93
C PRO A 350 2.68 -9.86 4.13
N VAL A 351 3.00 -10.44 2.97
CA VAL A 351 2.04 -11.16 2.11
C VAL A 351 1.75 -12.53 2.68
N THR A 352 2.79 -13.26 3.08
CA THR A 352 2.66 -14.61 3.65
C THR A 352 2.52 -14.60 5.17
N ASN A 353 2.79 -13.47 5.84
CA ASN A 353 2.85 -13.32 7.28
C ASN A 353 3.82 -14.33 7.92
N ILE A 354 5.03 -14.46 7.37
CA ILE A 354 6.05 -15.42 7.82
C ILE A 354 7.40 -14.71 7.96
N TRP A 355 8.15 -15.11 8.99
CA TRP A 355 9.57 -14.77 9.16
C TRP A 355 10.45 -15.88 8.58
N GLN A 356 11.54 -15.50 7.90
CA GLN A 356 12.54 -16.43 7.39
C GLN A 356 13.95 -16.01 7.82
N PRO A 357 14.88 -16.97 8.03
CA PRO A 357 16.25 -16.66 8.37
C PRO A 357 16.99 -16.06 7.17
N GLU A 358 17.86 -15.09 7.45
CA GLU A 358 18.74 -14.46 6.46
C GLU A 358 20.21 -14.67 6.83
N VAL A 359 21.11 -14.33 5.91
CA VAL A 359 22.56 -14.41 6.16
C VAL A 359 22.93 -13.52 7.34
N SER A 360 23.65 -14.10 8.30
CA SER A 360 24.10 -13.41 9.51
C SER A 360 25.17 -12.37 9.21
N MET A 361 25.20 -11.32 10.02
CA MET A 361 26.29 -10.33 10.04
C MET A 361 27.64 -10.98 10.35
N GLY A 362 28.72 -10.30 9.97
CA GLY A 362 30.07 -10.72 10.33
C GLY A 362 30.37 -10.57 11.83
N THR A 363 29.69 -9.64 12.50
CA THR A 363 29.87 -9.36 13.94
C THR A 363 28.53 -9.40 14.68
N ARG A 364 28.54 -9.86 15.94
CA ARG A 364 27.37 -9.76 16.84
C ARG A 364 27.10 -8.31 17.18
N ARG A 365 25.83 -7.89 17.12
CA ARG A 365 25.46 -6.50 17.38
C ARG A 365 24.12 -6.41 18.09
N SER A 366 24.11 -5.98 19.35
CA SER A 366 22.92 -5.38 19.97
C SER A 366 23.05 -3.87 20.06
N CYS A 367 21.94 -3.17 20.29
CA CYS A 367 21.93 -1.70 20.45
C CYS A 367 22.50 -0.95 19.24
N LEU A 368 22.43 -1.57 18.06
CA LEU A 368 22.91 -1.02 16.80
C LEU A 368 21.90 -0.05 16.20
N GLY A 369 22.35 0.73 15.21
CA GLY A 369 21.46 1.45 14.31
C GLY A 369 21.39 0.75 12.96
N VAL A 370 20.19 0.66 12.40
CA VAL A 370 19.94 0.05 11.08
C VAL A 370 19.15 1.02 10.22
N ALA A 371 19.54 1.15 8.96
CA ALA A 371 18.82 1.97 8.00
C ALA A 371 18.93 1.41 6.58
N ALA A 372 17.95 1.75 5.75
CA ALA A 372 17.93 1.43 4.34
C ALA A 372 18.43 2.62 3.51
N LEU A 373 19.34 2.38 2.57
CA LEU A 373 19.80 3.39 1.62
C LEU A 373 20.11 2.74 0.28
N HIS A 374 19.52 3.26 -0.80
CA HIS A 374 19.71 2.76 -2.18
C HIS A 374 19.51 1.24 -2.35
N GLY A 375 18.51 0.68 -1.66
CA GLY A 375 18.20 -0.76 -1.72
C GLY A 375 19.15 -1.66 -0.93
N LEU A 376 20.03 -1.08 -0.11
CA LEU A 376 20.95 -1.78 0.77
C LEU A 376 20.59 -1.54 2.23
N LEU A 377 20.83 -2.53 3.07
CA LEU A 377 20.65 -2.45 4.51
C LEU A 377 21.99 -2.15 5.17
N TYR A 378 22.04 -1.18 6.07
CA TYR A 378 23.27 -0.82 6.77
C TYR A 378 23.10 -1.08 8.26
N ALA A 379 24.08 -1.74 8.87
CA ALA A 379 24.18 -1.96 10.30
C ALA A 379 25.42 -1.25 10.83
N ALA A 380 25.25 -0.28 11.74
CA ALA A 380 26.35 0.52 12.28
C ALA A 380 26.36 0.52 13.81
N GLY A 381 27.57 0.43 14.36
CA GLY A 381 27.81 0.48 15.80
C GLY A 381 27.23 -0.70 16.55
N GLY A 382 26.79 -0.46 17.79
CA GLY A 382 26.25 -1.47 18.69
C GLY A 382 27.27 -2.03 19.69
N TYR A 383 26.98 -3.22 20.20
CA TYR A 383 27.76 -3.95 21.21
C TYR A 383 27.81 -5.43 20.86
N ASP A 384 28.99 -6.04 20.96
CA ASP A 384 29.26 -7.44 20.55
C ASP A 384 29.27 -8.44 21.72
N GLY A 385 29.02 -7.97 22.95
CA GLY A 385 29.19 -8.74 24.18
C GLY A 385 30.38 -8.30 25.02
N ALA A 386 31.37 -7.63 24.41
CA ALA A 386 32.60 -7.19 25.05
C ALA A 386 32.90 -5.69 24.87
N SER A 387 32.65 -5.14 23.69
CA SER A 387 33.10 -3.80 23.30
C SER A 387 32.01 -2.99 22.58
N CYS A 388 32.05 -1.67 22.77
CA CYS A 388 31.25 -0.75 21.95
C CYS A 388 31.88 -0.67 20.56
N LEU A 389 31.06 -0.84 19.52
CA LEU A 389 31.53 -0.94 18.14
C LEU A 389 31.49 0.42 17.44
N ASN A 390 32.48 0.69 16.60
CA ASN A 390 32.45 1.74 15.57
C ASN A 390 32.39 1.16 14.14
N SER A 391 32.55 -0.16 14.00
CA SER A 391 32.45 -0.84 12.72
C SER A 391 31.04 -0.75 12.16
N ALA A 392 30.93 -0.79 10.83
CA ALA A 392 29.68 -0.87 10.12
C ALA A 392 29.79 -1.85 8.96
N GLU A 393 28.67 -2.46 8.62
CA GLU A 393 28.56 -3.43 7.52
C GLU A 393 27.26 -3.18 6.76
N ARG A 394 27.27 -3.50 5.48
CA ARG A 394 26.11 -3.37 4.59
C ARG A 394 25.70 -4.73 4.05
N TYR A 395 24.41 -4.94 3.88
CA TYR A 395 23.82 -6.14 3.29
C TYR A 395 23.11 -5.80 1.99
N ASP A 396 23.38 -6.59 0.97
CA ASP A 396 22.70 -6.53 -0.31
C ASP A 396 21.70 -7.69 -0.42
N PRO A 397 20.38 -7.43 -0.35
CA PRO A 397 19.36 -8.48 -0.41
C PRO A 397 19.32 -9.18 -1.78
N LEU A 398 19.86 -8.56 -2.83
CA LEU A 398 19.86 -9.15 -4.17
C LEU A 398 20.95 -10.22 -4.35
N THR A 399 22.02 -10.16 -3.57
CA THR A 399 23.13 -11.14 -3.59
C THR A 399 23.22 -11.96 -2.32
N GLY A 400 22.52 -11.56 -1.25
CA GLY A 400 22.55 -12.24 0.05
C GLY A 400 23.87 -12.07 0.79
N THR A 401 24.60 -10.98 0.59
CA THR A 401 25.97 -10.81 1.12
C THR A 401 26.12 -9.59 2.03
N TRP A 402 26.77 -9.79 3.18
CA TRP A 402 27.29 -8.72 4.02
C TRP A 402 28.68 -8.27 3.56
N THR A 403 28.96 -6.98 3.64
CA THR A 403 30.27 -6.39 3.31
C THR A 403 30.60 -5.30 4.30
N SER A 404 31.81 -5.35 4.89
CA SER A 404 32.31 -4.29 5.76
C SER A 404 32.47 -2.98 4.99
N ILE A 405 32.06 -1.88 5.62
CA ILE A 405 32.30 -0.52 5.10
C ILE A 405 33.24 0.23 6.03
N ALA A 406 33.59 1.47 5.69
CA ALA A 406 34.40 2.30 6.57
C ALA A 406 33.78 2.38 7.97
N ALA A 407 34.63 2.30 8.99
CA ALA A 407 34.22 2.45 10.37
C ALA A 407 33.98 3.93 10.71
N MET A 408 33.05 4.18 11.63
CA MET A 408 32.86 5.49 12.22
C MET A 408 34.11 5.91 13.01
N SER A 409 34.33 7.21 13.15
CA SER A 409 35.41 7.75 13.97
C SER A 409 35.20 7.45 15.46
N THR A 410 33.95 7.34 15.90
CA THR A 410 33.56 7.13 17.29
C THR A 410 32.89 5.76 17.48
N ARG A 411 33.14 5.09 18.61
CA ARG A 411 32.37 3.89 19.03
C ARG A 411 31.00 4.32 19.50
N ARG A 412 29.94 3.67 19.03
CA ARG A 412 28.56 4.10 19.31
C ARG A 412 27.66 2.91 19.62
N ARG A 413 27.58 2.55 20.91
CA ARG A 413 26.50 1.69 21.43
C ARG A 413 25.23 2.53 21.58
N TYR A 414 24.05 1.95 21.41
CA TYR A 414 22.76 2.66 21.50
C TYR A 414 22.62 3.79 20.47
N VAL A 415 23.31 3.66 19.35
CA VAL A 415 23.24 4.58 18.22
C VAL A 415 21.91 4.38 17.49
N ARG A 416 21.46 5.42 16.79
CA ARG A 416 20.44 5.31 15.76
C ARG A 416 21.00 5.80 14.43
N VAL A 417 20.52 5.19 13.37
CA VAL A 417 20.91 5.52 12.01
C VAL A 417 19.67 5.87 11.22
N ALA A 418 19.73 6.96 10.45
CA ALA A 418 18.66 7.35 9.55
C ALA A 418 19.24 7.83 8.22
N THR A 419 18.40 7.77 7.18
CA THR A 419 18.79 8.12 5.81
C THR A 419 18.22 9.48 5.44
N LEU A 420 19.07 10.43 5.07
CA LEU A 420 18.69 11.77 4.63
C LEU A 420 19.60 12.22 3.48
N ASP A 421 19.02 12.77 2.42
CA ASP A 421 19.74 13.32 1.26
C ASP A 421 20.82 12.37 0.70
N GLY A 422 20.48 11.08 0.54
CA GLY A 422 21.36 10.06 -0.03
C GLY A 422 22.51 9.59 0.88
N ASN A 423 22.51 10.00 2.15
CA ASN A 423 23.55 9.69 3.14
C ASN A 423 22.96 9.02 4.39
N LEU A 424 23.79 8.31 5.15
CA LEU A 424 23.41 7.80 6.47
C LEU A 424 23.90 8.74 7.55
N TYR A 425 23.11 8.95 8.59
CA TYR A 425 23.48 9.73 9.77
C TYR A 425 23.49 8.83 10.99
N ALA A 426 24.66 8.63 11.60
CA ALA A 426 24.81 7.95 12.88
C ALA A 426 24.74 8.98 14.01
N VAL A 427 23.67 8.90 14.81
CA VAL A 427 23.29 9.94 15.77
C VAL A 427 23.49 9.46 17.21
N GLY A 428 24.29 10.22 17.97
CA GLY A 428 24.46 10.00 19.41
C GLY A 428 25.05 8.63 19.75
N GLY A 429 24.56 8.06 20.85
CA GLY A 429 25.00 6.78 21.40
C GLY A 429 25.89 6.93 22.63
N TYR A 430 26.65 5.88 22.93
CA TYR A 430 27.53 5.75 24.09
C TYR A 430 28.86 5.10 23.65
N ASP A 431 29.98 5.73 24.01
CA ASP A 431 31.32 5.36 23.51
C ASP A 431 32.12 4.44 24.43
N SER A 432 31.46 3.82 25.42
CA SER A 432 32.00 3.10 26.59
C SER A 432 32.27 3.97 27.83
N SER A 433 32.39 5.29 27.67
CA SER A 433 32.65 6.25 28.76
C SER A 433 31.57 7.30 28.93
N SER A 434 31.03 7.82 27.82
CA SER A 434 30.22 9.03 27.79
C SER A 434 29.04 8.90 26.84
N HIS A 435 27.94 9.54 27.19
CA HIS A 435 26.81 9.76 26.30
C HIS A 435 27.19 10.82 25.25
N LEU A 436 26.87 10.54 23.99
CA LEU A 436 27.33 11.32 22.85
C LEU A 436 26.26 12.32 22.38
N ALA A 437 26.70 13.54 22.06
CA ALA A 437 25.92 14.51 21.29
C ALA A 437 26.37 14.57 19.81
N THR A 438 27.51 13.95 19.50
CA THR A 438 28.13 14.01 18.17
C THR A 438 27.34 13.19 17.15
N VAL A 439 27.41 13.62 15.89
CA VAL A 439 26.75 12.99 14.75
C VAL A 439 27.75 12.82 13.62
N GLU A 440 27.67 11.69 12.92
CA GLU A 440 28.52 11.40 11.76
C GLU A 440 27.66 11.07 10.55
N LYS A 441 28.04 11.58 9.38
CA LYS A 441 27.42 11.31 8.08
C LYS A 441 28.30 10.37 7.27
N TYR A 442 27.74 9.26 6.80
CA TYR A 442 28.36 8.35 5.85
C TYR A 442 27.93 8.67 4.43
N GLU A 443 28.92 8.81 3.55
CA GLU A 443 28.71 9.01 2.12
C GLU A 443 29.09 7.73 1.34
N PRO A 444 28.12 7.02 0.73
CA PRO A 444 28.37 5.73 0.09
C PRO A 444 29.33 5.79 -1.09
N GLN A 445 29.37 6.92 -1.82
CA GLN A 445 30.17 7.08 -3.03
C GLN A 445 31.68 7.04 -2.75
N VAL A 446 32.08 7.56 -1.59
CA VAL A 446 33.49 7.63 -1.17
C VAL A 446 33.81 6.67 -0.03
N ASN A 447 32.81 5.92 0.45
CA ASN A 447 32.93 5.00 1.58
C ASN A 447 33.64 5.67 2.78
N SER A 448 33.11 6.80 3.25
CA SER A 448 33.72 7.54 4.36
C SER A 448 32.69 8.18 5.29
N TRP A 449 33.04 8.28 6.57
CA TRP A 449 32.28 8.99 7.59
C TRP A 449 32.88 10.37 7.82
N THR A 450 32.02 11.37 7.96
CA THR A 450 32.39 12.77 8.21
C THR A 450 31.60 13.32 9.40
N PRO A 451 32.22 14.10 10.30
CA PRO A 451 31.50 14.70 11.41
C PRO A 451 30.52 15.77 10.92
N VAL A 452 29.38 15.88 11.60
CA VAL A 452 28.36 16.92 11.38
C VAL A 452 28.16 17.68 12.69
N ALA A 453 27.45 18.82 12.65
CA ALA A 453 27.06 19.57 13.85
C ALA A 453 26.50 18.64 14.93
N SER A 454 27.04 18.78 16.15
CA SER A 454 26.56 18.05 17.32
C SER A 454 25.17 18.51 17.73
N MET A 455 24.38 17.57 18.26
CA MET A 455 23.08 17.83 18.87
C MET A 455 23.20 18.81 20.05
N LEU A 456 22.08 19.44 20.38
CA LEU A 456 21.92 20.33 21.54
C LEU A 456 22.03 19.55 22.86
N SER A 457 21.63 18.27 22.87
CA SER A 457 21.74 17.38 24.02
C SER A 457 22.51 16.11 23.69
N ARG A 458 23.19 15.55 24.71
CA ARG A 458 23.71 14.18 24.65
C ARG A 458 22.55 13.21 24.67
N ARG A 459 22.58 12.18 23.82
CA ARG A 459 21.49 11.20 23.70
C ARG A 459 22.03 9.83 23.36
N SER A 460 21.77 8.84 24.21
CA SER A 460 21.83 7.42 23.88
C SER A 460 20.42 6.84 23.84
N SER A 461 20.15 5.84 23.00
CA SER A 461 18.85 5.17 22.91
C SER A 461 17.68 6.15 22.63
N ALA A 462 17.94 7.20 21.85
CA ALA A 462 16.90 8.07 21.32
C ALA A 462 16.12 7.37 20.19
N GLY A 463 15.00 7.96 19.77
CA GLY A 463 14.36 7.64 18.49
C GLY A 463 14.80 8.64 17.43
N VAL A 464 15.08 8.17 16.21
CA VAL A 464 15.54 9.03 15.10
C VAL A 464 14.78 8.71 13.82
N ALA A 465 14.22 9.74 13.19
CA ALA A 465 13.45 9.61 11.96
C ALA A 465 13.63 10.83 11.06
N VAL A 466 13.35 10.67 9.77
CA VAL A 466 13.40 11.76 8.80
C VAL A 466 11.99 12.12 8.36
N LEU A 467 11.63 13.39 8.46
CA LEU A 467 10.33 13.91 8.03
C LEU A 467 10.51 15.27 7.35
N GLU A 468 9.89 15.45 6.19
CA GLU A 468 9.91 16.71 5.43
C GLU A 468 11.34 17.26 5.18
N GLY A 469 12.32 16.37 4.97
CA GLY A 469 13.71 16.74 4.69
C GLY A 469 14.52 17.17 5.92
N ALA A 470 14.01 16.96 7.13
CA ALA A 470 14.74 17.19 8.38
C ALA A 470 14.92 15.89 9.18
N LEU A 471 16.06 15.78 9.87
CA LEU A 471 16.37 14.65 10.75
C LEU A 471 15.94 14.97 12.18
N TYR A 472 14.93 14.27 12.69
CA TYR A 472 14.40 14.45 14.04
C TYR A 472 15.02 13.45 15.01
N VAL A 473 15.31 13.91 16.22
CA VAL A 473 15.81 13.10 17.33
C VAL A 473 14.95 13.36 18.55
N ALA A 474 14.26 12.33 19.03
CA ALA A 474 13.35 12.41 20.16
C ALA A 474 13.86 11.60 21.35
N GLY A 475 13.71 12.15 22.55
CA GLY A 475 14.01 11.47 23.82
C GLY A 475 15.45 10.94 23.93
N GLY A 476 15.59 9.75 24.49
CA GLY A 476 16.86 9.12 24.84
C GLY A 476 17.24 9.34 26.31
N ASN A 477 18.48 9.01 26.63
CA ASN A 477 19.09 9.21 27.94
C ASN A 477 20.40 10.02 27.77
N ASP A 478 20.56 11.08 28.58
CA ASP A 478 21.70 12.01 28.55
C ASP A 478 22.83 11.66 29.54
N GLY A 479 22.70 10.56 30.27
CA GLY A 479 23.56 10.12 31.37
C GLY A 479 23.00 10.42 32.76
N THR A 480 21.98 11.29 32.87
CA THR A 480 21.36 11.67 34.14
C THR A 480 19.88 11.31 34.17
N SER A 481 19.15 11.56 33.09
CA SER A 481 17.69 11.40 33.06
C SER A 481 17.18 10.88 31.72
N CYS A 482 15.97 10.31 31.76
CA CYS A 482 15.22 9.99 30.56
C CYS A 482 14.62 11.29 29.99
N LEU A 483 14.84 11.53 28.71
CA LEU A 483 14.45 12.77 28.04
C LEU A 483 13.08 12.63 27.37
N ASN A 484 12.33 13.75 27.34
CA ASN A 484 11.20 13.96 26.43
C ASN A 484 11.48 15.08 25.41
N SER A 485 12.63 15.75 25.49
CA SER A 485 13.01 16.81 24.57
C SER A 485 13.22 16.25 23.16
N VAL A 486 12.89 17.07 22.16
CA VAL A 486 13.02 16.72 20.74
C VAL A 486 13.77 17.86 20.04
N GLU A 487 14.66 17.49 19.14
CA GLU A 487 15.41 18.41 18.30
C GLU A 487 15.44 17.88 16.86
N ARG A 488 15.56 18.79 15.89
CA ARG A 488 15.68 18.43 14.47
C ARG A 488 16.86 19.14 13.81
N TYR A 489 17.45 18.47 12.84
CA TYR A 489 18.57 18.96 12.05
C TYR A 489 18.14 19.29 10.63
N SER A 490 18.56 20.47 10.16
CA SER A 490 18.40 20.90 8.78
C SER A 490 19.72 20.78 8.03
N THR A 491 19.75 19.99 6.95
CA THR A 491 20.95 19.86 6.09
C THR A 491 21.31 21.16 5.38
N LYS A 492 20.32 22.01 5.11
CA LYS A 492 20.53 23.34 4.48
C LYS A 492 21.21 24.33 5.42
N ALA A 493 20.79 24.35 6.70
CA ALA A 493 21.37 25.26 7.69
C ALA A 493 22.61 24.68 8.39
N GLY A 494 22.80 23.36 8.34
CA GLY A 494 23.86 22.69 9.08
C GLY A 494 23.70 22.80 10.60
N ALA A 495 22.47 22.96 11.09
CA ALA A 495 22.18 23.31 12.47
C ALA A 495 21.01 22.52 13.06
N TRP A 496 21.05 22.35 14.38
CA TRP A 496 19.99 21.74 15.18
C TRP A 496 19.07 22.82 15.77
N GLU A 497 17.77 22.54 15.80
CA GLU A 497 16.77 23.37 16.46
C GLU A 497 15.86 22.53 17.36
N SER A 498 15.45 23.11 18.48
CA SER A 498 14.51 22.45 19.39
C SER A 498 13.08 22.54 18.85
N VAL A 499 12.33 21.45 18.98
CA VAL A 499 10.89 21.40 18.67
C VAL A 499 10.10 20.97 19.91
N ALA A 500 8.78 20.92 19.82
CA ALA A 500 7.95 20.58 20.96
C ALA A 500 8.35 19.22 21.58
N PRO A 501 8.47 19.14 22.92
CA PRO A 501 8.81 17.90 23.60
C PRO A 501 7.65 16.90 23.53
N MET A 502 8.00 15.61 23.61
CA MET A 502 7.04 14.53 23.83
C MET A 502 6.31 14.72 25.17
N ASN A 503 5.11 14.17 25.24
CA ASN A 503 4.32 14.17 26.47
C ASN A 503 4.94 13.25 27.53
N ILE A 504 5.54 12.14 27.09
CA ILE A 504 6.16 11.13 27.96
C ILE A 504 7.67 11.07 27.70
N ARG A 505 8.46 10.92 28.76
CA ARG A 505 9.91 10.67 28.65
C ARG A 505 10.13 9.29 28.07
N ARG A 506 11.01 9.15 27.08
CA ARG A 506 11.26 7.87 26.42
C ARG A 506 12.72 7.66 26.13
N SER A 507 13.27 6.57 26.66
CA SER A 507 14.55 6.00 26.24
C SER A 507 14.29 4.62 25.65
N THR A 508 15.13 4.18 24.71
CA THR A 508 15.02 2.89 24.02
C THR A 508 13.71 2.69 23.23
N HIS A 509 12.96 3.76 23.01
CA HIS A 509 11.86 3.77 22.04
C HIS A 509 12.42 3.78 20.62
N ASP A 510 11.53 3.70 19.66
CA ASP A 510 11.84 3.97 18.27
C ASP A 510 10.99 5.11 17.72
N LEU A 511 11.45 5.72 16.65
CA LEU A 511 10.78 6.85 15.99
C LEU A 511 10.70 6.55 14.50
N VAL A 512 9.52 6.71 13.91
CA VAL A 512 9.31 6.50 12.49
C VAL A 512 8.44 7.60 11.89
N ALA A 513 8.69 7.94 10.63
CA ALA A 513 7.86 8.86 9.87
C ALA A 513 6.79 8.08 9.09
N MET A 514 5.54 8.51 9.20
CA MET A 514 4.39 7.85 8.56
C MET A 514 3.29 8.87 8.31
N ASP A 515 2.74 8.91 7.10
CA ASP A 515 1.64 9.81 6.69
C ASP A 515 1.86 11.31 6.99
N GLY A 516 3.12 11.76 6.97
CA GLY A 516 3.47 13.16 7.28
C GLY A 516 3.52 13.50 8.78
N TRP A 517 3.49 12.48 9.65
CA TRP A 517 3.67 12.58 11.10
C TRP A 517 4.89 11.79 11.54
N LEU A 518 5.40 12.08 12.74
CA LEU A 518 6.32 11.17 13.43
C LEU A 518 5.56 10.36 14.45
N TYR A 519 5.93 9.10 14.65
CA TYR A 519 5.37 8.21 15.67
C TYR A 519 6.49 7.74 16.60
N ALA A 520 6.39 8.08 17.88
CA ALA A 520 7.28 7.58 18.93
C ALA A 520 6.64 6.35 19.59
N VAL A 521 7.32 5.22 19.51
CA VAL A 521 6.75 3.89 19.79
C VAL A 521 7.45 3.26 20.99
N GLY A 522 6.69 3.01 22.07
CA GLY A 522 7.16 2.26 23.23
C GLY A 522 8.32 2.96 23.98
N GLY A 523 9.32 2.18 24.35
CA GLY A 523 10.47 2.62 25.15
C GLY A 523 10.29 2.41 26.65
N ASN A 524 11.06 3.16 27.44
CA ASN A 524 11.06 3.16 28.89
C ASN A 524 11.15 4.60 29.41
N ASP A 525 10.32 4.94 30.39
CA ASP A 525 10.22 6.30 30.97
C ASP A 525 11.26 6.60 32.06
N GLY A 526 12.14 5.64 32.36
CA GLY A 526 13.06 5.65 33.49
C GLY A 526 12.63 4.70 34.61
N SER A 527 11.39 4.18 34.54
CA SER A 527 10.85 3.23 35.51
C SER A 527 10.21 2.01 34.83
N SER A 528 9.34 2.23 33.86
CA SER A 528 8.46 1.21 33.30
C SER A 528 8.61 1.11 31.79
N SER A 529 8.52 -0.12 31.25
CA SER A 529 8.40 -0.32 29.81
C SER A 529 7.02 0.15 29.33
N LEU A 530 7.02 0.85 28.21
CA LEU A 530 5.86 1.55 27.69
C LEU A 530 5.25 0.77 26.52
N ASN A 531 3.92 0.73 26.46
CA ASN A 531 3.16 0.35 25.27
C ASN A 531 2.51 1.57 24.60
N SER A 532 2.66 2.76 25.20
CA SER A 532 2.09 3.99 24.70
C SER A 532 2.78 4.46 23.43
N ILE A 533 1.97 5.08 22.56
CA ILE A 533 2.40 5.70 21.31
C ILE A 533 2.00 7.17 21.36
N GLU A 534 2.87 8.03 20.84
CA GLU A 534 2.52 9.43 20.58
C GLU A 534 2.97 9.83 19.18
N LYS A 535 2.17 10.67 18.53
CA LYS A 535 2.43 11.16 17.18
C LYS A 535 2.58 12.67 17.14
N TYR A 536 3.55 13.13 16.38
CA TYR A 536 3.91 14.54 16.22
C TYR A 536 3.42 15.09 14.89
N ASN A 537 2.75 16.24 14.94
CA ASN A 537 2.41 17.00 13.75
C ASN A 537 3.40 18.15 13.55
N PRO A 538 4.22 18.16 12.49
CA PRO A 538 5.17 19.25 12.24
C PRO A 538 4.47 20.58 11.95
N ARG A 539 3.24 20.57 11.42
CA ARG A 539 2.48 21.78 11.07
C ARG A 539 1.95 22.52 12.28
N THR A 540 1.64 21.81 13.36
CA THR A 540 1.15 22.41 14.61
C THR A 540 2.19 22.41 15.73
N ASN A 541 3.35 21.76 15.50
CA ASN A 541 4.40 21.56 16.48
C ASN A 541 3.86 20.98 17.81
N LYS A 542 3.09 19.88 17.71
CA LYS A 542 2.44 19.25 18.87
C LYS A 542 2.47 17.73 18.80
N TRP A 543 2.62 17.11 19.98
CA TRP A 543 2.49 15.68 20.20
C TRP A 543 1.11 15.33 20.73
N VAL A 544 0.47 14.31 20.17
CA VAL A 544 -0.80 13.75 20.64
C VAL A 544 -0.68 12.24 20.83
N ALA A 545 -1.41 11.68 21.79
CA ALA A 545 -1.44 10.24 21.98
C ALA A 545 -2.08 9.53 20.77
N ALA A 546 -1.64 8.30 20.50
CA ALA A 546 -2.27 7.37 19.56
C ALA A 546 -2.59 6.05 20.27
N SER A 547 -3.32 5.15 19.59
CA SER A 547 -3.66 3.84 20.11
C SER A 547 -2.42 3.07 20.58
N CYS A 548 -2.47 2.49 21.78
CA CYS A 548 -1.34 1.81 22.39
C CYS A 548 -1.17 0.38 21.88
N MET A 549 0.08 -0.09 21.85
CA MET A 549 0.43 -1.49 21.60
C MET A 549 -0.21 -2.43 22.65
N PHE A 550 -0.40 -3.69 22.26
CA PHE A 550 -0.79 -4.75 23.20
C PHE A 550 0.33 -5.01 24.21
N THR A 551 1.57 -5.08 23.73
CA THR A 551 2.74 -5.41 24.55
C THR A 551 3.52 -4.14 24.93
N ARG A 552 4.02 -4.09 26.17
CA ARG A 552 4.98 -3.06 26.59
C ARG A 552 6.35 -3.41 26.06
N ARG A 553 6.96 -2.53 25.26
CA ARG A 553 8.23 -2.82 24.58
C ARG A 553 9.22 -1.69 24.76
N SER A 554 10.28 -1.95 25.52
CA SER A 554 11.51 -1.17 25.53
C SER A 554 12.54 -1.78 24.58
N SER A 555 13.43 -0.99 24.01
CA SER A 555 14.39 -1.43 22.99
C SER A 555 13.73 -2.19 21.83
N VAL A 556 12.56 -1.70 21.41
CA VAL A 556 11.78 -2.19 20.26
C VAL A 556 12.40 -1.70 18.97
N GLY A 557 12.30 -2.48 17.90
CA GLY A 557 12.60 -2.02 16.55
C GLY A 557 11.31 -1.73 15.78
N VAL A 558 11.28 -0.64 15.02
CA VAL A 558 10.11 -0.19 14.28
C VAL A 558 10.45 0.11 12.83
N ALA A 559 9.56 -0.29 11.93
CA ALA A 559 9.62 0.10 10.52
C ALA A 559 8.21 0.20 9.93
N VAL A 560 8.12 0.82 8.76
CA VAL A 560 6.87 1.02 8.04
C VAL A 560 6.93 0.28 6.70
N LEU A 561 5.86 -0.42 6.37
CA LEU A 561 5.62 -1.02 5.05
C LEU A 561 4.39 -0.40 4.41
N GLU A 562 4.31 -0.43 3.08
CA GLU A 562 3.17 0.08 2.32
C GLU A 562 2.32 -1.10 1.86
N LEU A 563 1.13 -1.27 2.44
CA LEU A 563 0.28 -2.45 2.26
C LEU A 563 -1.14 -2.04 1.81
N LEU A 564 -1.71 -2.81 0.89
CA LEU A 564 -3.04 -2.53 0.32
C LEU A 564 -4.19 -3.10 1.16
N ASN A 565 -4.07 -4.37 1.59
CA ASN A 565 -5.14 -5.13 2.23
C ASN A 565 -4.64 -5.66 3.59
N PHE A 566 -4.39 -4.75 4.53
CA PHE A 566 -3.97 -5.11 5.89
C PHE A 566 -5.14 -4.96 6.88
N PRO A 567 -5.33 -5.90 7.83
CA PRO A 567 -4.64 -7.19 7.97
C PRO A 567 -5.01 -8.18 6.84
N PRO A 568 -4.12 -9.12 6.47
CA PRO A 568 -4.46 -10.12 5.45
C PRO A 568 -5.67 -10.97 5.91
N PRO A 569 -6.55 -11.42 4.98
CA PRO A 569 -7.83 -12.05 5.31
C PRO A 569 -7.73 -13.35 6.11
N SER A 570 -6.54 -13.97 6.18
CA SER A 570 -6.24 -15.14 7.02
C SER A 570 -5.82 -14.79 8.47
N SER A 571 -5.75 -13.51 8.82
CA SER A 571 -5.34 -13.09 10.17
C SER A 571 -6.50 -13.33 11.15
N PRO A 572 -6.30 -14.06 12.26
CA PRO A 572 -7.31 -14.19 13.28
C PRO A 572 -7.58 -12.80 13.88
N THR A 573 -8.71 -12.19 13.53
CA THR A 573 -9.20 -11.00 14.21
C THR A 573 -9.65 -11.41 15.61
N LEU A 574 -8.76 -11.26 16.60
CA LEU A 574 -9.17 -11.26 18.00
C LEU A 574 -9.98 -9.99 18.25
N SER A 575 -11.30 -10.10 18.09
CA SER A 575 -12.22 -9.06 18.58
C SER A 575 -12.14 -9.06 20.11
N VAL A 576 -11.47 -8.06 20.69
CA VAL A 576 -11.54 -7.82 22.12
C VAL A 576 -12.89 -7.18 22.39
N SER A 577 -13.83 -7.96 22.92
CA SER A 577 -15.08 -7.45 23.46
C SER A 577 -14.78 -6.50 24.61
N SER A 578 -15.10 -5.23 24.42
CA SER A 578 -15.07 -4.21 25.47
C SER A 578 -16.20 -4.48 26.48
N THR A 579 -15.90 -5.33 27.45
CA THR A 579 -16.59 -5.52 28.74
C THR A 579 -15.51 -6.09 29.65
N SER A 580 -15.04 -5.44 30.70
CA SER A 580 -15.80 -4.85 31.81
C SER A 580 -14.96 -3.85 32.59
N LEU A 581 -15.65 -2.82 33.09
CA LEU A 581 -15.26 -1.87 34.14
C LEU A 581 -14.73 -2.56 35.41
#